data_AF-A0A354CLZ9-F1
#
_entry.id   AF-A0A354CLZ9-F1
#
_cell.length_a   1.000
_cell.length_b   1.000
_cell.length_c   1.000
_cell.angle_alpha   90.00
_cell.angle_beta   90.00
_cell.angle_gamma   90.00
#
_symmetry.space_group_name_H-M   'P 1'
#
loop_
_entity.id
_entity.type
_entity.pdbx_description
1 polymer ?
#
loop_
_entity_poly.entity_id
_entity_poly.type
_entity_poly.pdbx_seq_one_letter_code
_entity_poly.pdbx_strand_id
1 'polypeptide(L)'
;MKKSNIAALLPILVFLILYLGTGVLFEYVLKIPMGFYNIPIVVPFMIAIFVACMQNRKASFDEKLQIMANGMADKNIITMLLIFLTAGVFVGVVGRSSAESVAYFMLSVIPGEYAVAVLFAVACFVSTAMGTSVGTITLITPIAVAVSEASGFDMALCVASVMGGAMFGDNLSFISDTTIAACNGQGCKMKDKFRENFFIALPAAIGALIIILVLSFRTDIAGGVRHNYNLVQIIPYVLVMAGGIAGFNVFAVLITGILSGICIMLITGHMGIADIVAGIGSGVSGMFETCMVAVLVAAMCALIRDNGGFEA
;
A
#
# COMPACT_ATOMS: atom_id res chain seq x y z
N MET A 1 -4.29 -20.30 -30.23
CA MET A 1 -4.36 -20.37 -28.76
C MET A 1 -3.05 -20.94 -28.25
N LYS A 2 -2.21 -20.16 -27.55
CA LYS A 2 -1.04 -20.72 -26.85
C LYS A 2 -1.56 -21.72 -25.81
N LYS A 3 -1.01 -22.93 -25.74
CA LYS A 3 -1.40 -23.92 -24.71
C LYS A 3 -1.08 -23.34 -23.33
N SER A 4 -2.06 -23.40 -22.42
CA SER A 4 -1.84 -23.10 -21.00
C SER A 4 -0.73 -24.00 -20.44
N ASN A 5 0.25 -23.39 -19.78
CA ASN A 5 1.43 -24.04 -19.25
C ASN A 5 1.55 -23.75 -17.76
N ILE A 6 1.03 -24.66 -16.94
CA ILE A 6 1.07 -24.57 -15.47
C ILE A 6 2.51 -24.42 -14.96
N ALA A 7 3.49 -25.03 -15.64
CA ALA A 7 4.89 -24.89 -15.23
C ALA A 7 5.36 -23.43 -15.24
N ALA A 8 4.81 -22.57 -16.11
CA ALA A 8 5.14 -21.15 -16.15
C ALA A 8 4.85 -20.41 -14.84
N LEU A 9 4.05 -20.95 -13.93
CA LEU A 9 3.80 -20.39 -12.60
C LEU A 9 4.88 -20.73 -11.56
N LEU A 10 5.85 -21.59 -11.89
CA LEU A 10 6.96 -21.97 -11.00
C LEU A 10 7.73 -20.78 -10.39
N PRO A 11 7.98 -19.65 -11.10
CA PRO A 11 8.62 -18.48 -10.51
C PRO A 11 7.91 -17.97 -9.25
N ILE A 12 6.57 -17.98 -9.24
CA ILE A 12 5.77 -17.58 -8.07
C ILE A 12 6.01 -18.54 -6.92
N LEU A 13 6.00 -19.85 -7.18
CA LEU A 13 6.28 -20.87 -6.17
C LEU A 13 7.69 -20.70 -5.59
N VAL A 14 8.69 -20.44 -6.43
CA VAL A 14 10.07 -20.22 -6.01
C VAL A 14 10.18 -18.97 -5.14
N PHE A 15 9.55 -17.87 -5.55
CA PHE A 15 9.48 -16.66 -4.73
C PHE A 15 8.85 -16.95 -3.36
N LEU A 16 7.70 -17.64 -3.34
CA LEU A 16 7.01 -17.98 -2.09
C LEU A 16 7.88 -18.87 -1.18
N ILE A 17 8.46 -19.94 -1.71
CA ILE A 17 9.33 -20.83 -0.91
C ILE A 17 10.53 -20.07 -0.36
N LEU A 18 11.17 -19.23 -1.18
CA LEU A 18 12.33 -18.47 -0.73
C LEU A 18 11.93 -17.41 0.29
N TYR A 19 11.01 -16.51 -0.03
CA TYR A 19 10.65 -15.41 0.86
C TYR A 19 9.88 -15.89 2.10
N LEU A 20 8.76 -16.62 1.91
CA LEU A 20 7.95 -17.11 3.03
C LEU A 20 8.69 -18.20 3.81
N GLY A 21 9.37 -19.12 3.13
CA GLY A 21 10.10 -20.20 3.80
C GLY A 21 11.27 -19.69 4.63
N THR A 22 12.08 -18.76 4.09
CA THR A 22 13.15 -18.14 4.89
C THR A 22 12.60 -17.23 5.98
N GLY A 23 11.50 -16.50 5.73
CA GLY A 23 10.86 -15.66 6.75
C GLY A 23 10.34 -16.47 7.93
N VAL A 24 9.64 -17.58 7.64
CA VAL A 24 9.15 -18.50 8.67
C VAL A 24 10.32 -19.13 9.44
N LEU A 25 11.38 -19.54 8.74
CA LEU A 25 12.59 -20.07 9.38
C LEU A 25 13.21 -19.03 10.32
N PHE A 26 13.39 -17.79 9.86
CA PHE A 26 14.07 -16.75 10.63
C PHE A 26 13.26 -16.34 11.85
N GLU A 27 11.97 -16.07 11.68
CA GLU A 27 11.12 -15.53 12.74
C GLU A 27 10.66 -16.61 13.73
N TYR A 28 10.16 -17.73 13.23
CA TYR A 28 9.52 -18.73 14.09
C TYR A 28 10.46 -19.84 14.55
N VAL A 29 11.43 -20.25 13.73
CA VAL A 29 12.36 -21.34 14.07
C VAL A 29 13.62 -20.81 14.74
N LEU A 30 14.28 -19.83 14.13
CA LEU A 30 15.53 -19.24 14.63
C LEU A 30 15.30 -18.12 15.64
N LYS A 31 14.05 -17.65 15.82
CA LYS A 31 13.67 -16.59 16.77
C LYS A 31 14.44 -15.29 16.57
N ILE A 32 14.79 -14.98 15.32
CA ILE A 32 15.37 -13.69 14.95
C ILE A 32 14.25 -12.65 14.99
N PRO A 33 14.38 -11.56 15.77
CA PRO A 33 13.38 -10.49 15.80
C PRO A 33 13.15 -9.93 14.39
N MET A 34 11.88 -9.78 14.00
CA MET A 34 11.47 -9.28 12.68
C MET A 34 12.14 -10.05 11.53
N GLY A 35 12.16 -11.39 11.63
CA GLY A 35 12.86 -12.28 10.71
C GLY A 35 12.54 -12.02 9.23
N PHE A 36 11.29 -11.68 8.92
CA PHE A 36 10.86 -11.32 7.57
C PHE A 36 11.51 -10.03 7.03
N TYR A 37 11.78 -9.05 7.88
CA TYR A 37 12.39 -7.77 7.50
C TYR A 37 13.89 -7.89 7.23
N ASN A 38 14.54 -8.93 7.76
CA ASN A 38 15.95 -9.18 7.51
C ASN A 38 16.21 -9.80 6.13
N ILE A 39 15.16 -10.21 5.41
CA ILE A 39 15.27 -10.84 4.10
C ILE A 39 15.15 -9.77 3.02
N PRO A 40 16.20 -9.52 2.22
CA PRO A 40 16.12 -8.56 1.13
C PRO A 40 15.20 -9.12 0.04
N ILE A 41 13.94 -8.68 0.01
CA ILE A 41 12.88 -9.21 -0.86
C ILE A 41 13.23 -9.19 -2.35
N VAL A 42 14.10 -8.26 -2.75
CA VAL A 42 14.67 -8.16 -4.10
C VAL A 42 15.38 -9.46 -4.52
N VAL A 43 16.09 -10.12 -3.60
CA VAL A 43 16.88 -11.33 -3.92
C VAL A 43 15.98 -12.52 -4.27
N PRO A 44 14.96 -12.90 -3.47
CA PRO A 44 13.96 -13.89 -3.89
C PRO A 44 13.30 -13.58 -5.24
N PHE A 45 12.98 -12.33 -5.52
CA PHE A 45 12.42 -11.93 -6.82
C PHE A 45 13.42 -12.13 -7.97
N MET A 46 14.69 -11.76 -7.79
CA MET A 46 15.73 -11.98 -8.80
C MET A 46 15.90 -13.48 -9.12
N ILE A 47 15.85 -14.34 -8.09
CA ILE A 47 15.92 -15.80 -8.30
C ILE A 47 14.66 -16.30 -9.01
N ALA A 48 13.48 -15.81 -8.66
CA ALA A 48 12.23 -16.17 -9.34
C ALA A 48 12.25 -15.76 -10.82
N ILE A 49 12.70 -14.54 -11.14
CA ILE A 49 12.86 -14.06 -12.52
C ILE A 49 13.88 -14.91 -13.26
N PHE A 50 14.99 -15.29 -12.62
CA PHE A 50 15.97 -16.18 -13.21
C PHE A 50 15.34 -17.53 -13.59
N VAL A 51 14.52 -18.12 -12.71
CA VAL A 51 13.74 -19.33 -13.02
C VAL A 51 12.80 -19.10 -14.20
N ALA A 52 12.07 -17.97 -14.24
CA ALA A 52 11.19 -17.63 -15.36
C ALA A 52 11.95 -17.55 -16.69
N CYS A 53 13.15 -16.96 -16.68
CA CYS A 53 14.05 -16.89 -17.82
C CYS A 53 14.55 -18.27 -18.28
N MET A 54 14.77 -19.22 -17.35
CA MET A 54 15.21 -20.58 -17.69
C MET A 54 14.12 -21.45 -18.33
N GLN A 55 12.85 -21.11 -18.12
CA GLN A 55 11.72 -21.89 -18.65
C GLN A 55 11.57 -21.76 -20.16
N ASN A 56 11.85 -20.58 -20.71
CA ASN A 56 11.85 -20.37 -22.16
C ASN A 56 13.27 -20.38 -22.71
N ARG A 57 13.82 -21.58 -22.93
CA ARG A 57 15.16 -21.76 -23.53
C ARG A 57 15.24 -21.35 -25.01
N LYS A 58 14.10 -21.14 -25.67
CA LYS A 58 14.04 -20.78 -27.10
C LYS A 58 14.25 -19.29 -27.32
N ALA A 59 13.80 -18.47 -26.39
CA ALA A 59 14.02 -17.02 -26.45
C ALA A 59 15.44 -16.65 -26.05
N SER A 60 16.03 -15.71 -26.78
CA SER A 60 17.33 -15.11 -26.46
C SER A 60 17.26 -14.29 -25.16
N PHE A 61 18.41 -13.90 -24.61
CA PHE A 61 18.44 -13.04 -23.43
C PHE A 61 17.84 -11.66 -23.74
N ASP A 62 18.17 -11.08 -24.89
CA ASP A 62 17.64 -9.77 -25.31
C ASP A 62 16.13 -9.81 -25.52
N GLU A 63 15.59 -10.89 -26.08
CA GLU A 63 14.13 -11.08 -26.19
C GLU A 63 13.46 -11.11 -24.82
N LYS A 64 14.07 -11.78 -23.84
CA LYS A 64 13.54 -11.82 -22.46
C LYS A 64 13.59 -10.44 -21.80
N LEU A 65 14.67 -9.69 -22.00
CA LEU A 65 14.75 -8.30 -21.54
C LEU A 65 13.63 -7.45 -22.15
N GLN A 66 13.37 -7.60 -23.45
CA GLN A 66 12.30 -6.88 -24.13
C GLN A 66 10.92 -7.27 -23.60
N ILE A 67 10.67 -8.56 -23.34
CA ILE A 67 9.41 -9.04 -22.75
C ILE A 67 9.18 -8.39 -21.38
N MET A 68 10.22 -8.36 -20.52
CA MET A 68 10.14 -7.72 -19.21
C MET A 68 9.86 -6.21 -19.33
N ALA A 69 10.59 -5.51 -20.22
CA ALA A 69 10.39 -4.08 -20.47
C ALA A 69 8.96 -3.77 -20.92
N ASN A 70 8.39 -4.59 -21.81
CA ASN A 70 7.01 -4.44 -22.26
C ASN A 70 6.00 -4.64 -21.11
N GLY A 71 6.30 -5.52 -20.15
CA GLY A 71 5.49 -5.69 -18.94
C GLY A 71 5.51 -4.49 -18.02
N MET A 72 6.66 -3.85 -17.88
CA MET A 72 6.83 -2.64 -17.06
C MET A 72 6.14 -1.41 -17.65
N ALA A 73 5.90 -1.39 -18.98
CA ALA A 73 5.23 -0.30 -19.66
C ALA A 73 3.70 -0.25 -19.40
N ASP A 74 3.16 -1.13 -18.55
CA ASP A 74 1.75 -1.10 -18.15
C ASP A 74 1.42 0.19 -17.39
N LYS A 75 0.34 0.87 -17.80
CA LYS A 75 -0.12 2.13 -17.21
C LYS A 75 -0.31 2.03 -15.69
N ASN A 76 -0.83 0.91 -15.18
CA ASN A 76 -1.08 0.74 -13.75
C ASN A 76 0.22 0.66 -12.97
N ILE A 77 1.23 -0.04 -13.51
CA ILE A 77 2.56 -0.13 -12.89
C ILE A 77 3.22 1.24 -12.85
N ILE A 78 3.22 1.98 -13.96
CA ILE A 78 3.77 3.34 -14.01
C ILE A 78 3.03 4.26 -13.01
N THR A 79 1.70 4.19 -12.98
CA THR A 79 0.87 4.98 -12.06
C THR A 79 1.19 4.66 -10.60
N MET A 80 1.32 3.37 -10.26
CA MET A 80 1.68 2.89 -8.92
C MET A 80 3.05 3.43 -8.48
N LEU A 81 4.07 3.36 -9.34
CA LEU A 81 5.40 3.90 -9.06
C LEU A 81 5.35 5.41 -8.80
N LEU A 82 4.62 6.17 -9.62
CA LEU A 82 4.48 7.61 -9.44
C LEU A 82 3.72 7.97 -8.16
N ILE A 83 2.68 7.20 -7.81
CA ILE A 83 1.95 7.38 -6.54
C ILE A 83 2.88 7.16 -5.36
N PHE A 84 3.68 6.08 -5.37
CA PHE A 84 4.66 5.83 -4.31
C PHE A 84 5.65 6.97 -4.16
N LEU A 85 6.27 7.40 -5.26
CA LEU A 85 7.25 8.48 -5.20
C LEU A 85 6.61 9.78 -4.69
N THR A 86 5.44 10.16 -5.21
CA THR A 86 4.73 11.38 -4.80
C THR A 86 4.26 11.31 -3.34
N ALA A 87 3.79 10.15 -2.88
CA ALA A 87 3.43 9.95 -1.49
C ALA A 87 4.64 9.95 -0.56
N GLY A 88 5.79 9.43 -1.02
CA GLY A 88 7.08 9.59 -0.34
C GLY A 88 7.47 11.06 -0.18
N VAL A 89 7.34 11.87 -1.24
CA VAL A 89 7.51 13.34 -1.17
C VAL A 89 6.55 13.93 -0.13
N PHE A 90 5.27 13.57 -0.17
CA PHE A 90 4.27 14.06 0.77
C PHE A 90 4.66 13.77 2.23
N VAL A 91 4.97 12.51 2.56
CA VAL A 91 5.39 12.11 3.91
C VAL A 91 6.67 12.84 4.33
N GLY A 92 7.63 12.99 3.42
CA GLY A 92 8.86 13.74 3.65
C GLY A 92 8.64 15.23 3.92
N VAL A 93 7.66 15.84 3.25
CA VAL A 93 7.31 17.27 3.37
C VAL A 93 6.49 17.57 4.62
N VAL A 94 5.49 16.75 4.94
CA VAL A 94 4.64 16.99 6.11
C VAL A 94 5.31 16.52 7.39
N GLY A 95 6.32 15.66 7.28
CA GLY A 95 7.05 15.10 8.40
C GLY A 95 6.22 14.11 9.23
N ARG A 96 6.91 13.40 10.12
CA ARG A 96 6.27 12.46 11.07
C ARG A 96 5.34 13.20 12.04
N SER A 97 5.69 14.42 12.42
CA SER A 97 4.92 15.29 13.32
C SER A 97 3.48 15.54 12.85
N SER A 98 3.24 15.61 11.54
CA SER A 98 1.88 15.74 11.01
C SER A 98 1.07 14.46 11.16
N ALA A 99 1.67 13.30 10.89
CA ALA A 99 1.01 12.00 11.07
C ALA A 99 0.71 11.72 12.56
N GLU A 100 1.68 12.05 13.43
CA GLU A 100 1.53 12.02 14.89
C GLU A 100 0.41 12.95 15.35
N SER A 101 0.35 14.19 14.86
CA SER A 101 -0.73 15.12 15.20
C SER A 101 -2.11 14.59 14.82
N VAL A 102 -2.24 13.90 13.66
CA VAL A 102 -3.49 13.26 13.26
C VAL A 102 -3.84 12.11 14.21
N ALA A 103 -2.87 11.24 14.51
CA ALA A 103 -3.06 10.10 15.41
C ALA A 103 -3.47 10.54 16.82
N TYR A 104 -2.79 11.52 17.38
CA TYR A 104 -3.03 12.03 18.73
C TYR A 104 -4.35 12.80 18.82
N PHE A 105 -4.68 13.57 17.77
CA PHE A 105 -6.00 14.19 17.68
C PHE A 105 -7.10 13.12 17.67
N MET A 106 -6.95 12.09 16.83
CA MET A 106 -7.91 10.97 16.78
C MET A 106 -8.06 10.29 18.15
N LEU A 107 -6.96 9.99 18.85
CA LEU A 107 -6.96 9.37 20.19
C LEU A 107 -7.49 10.30 21.29
N SER A 108 -7.53 11.61 21.07
CA SER A 108 -8.10 12.56 22.04
C SER A 108 -9.62 12.71 21.93
N VAL A 109 -10.19 12.39 20.76
CA VAL A 109 -11.63 12.51 20.47
C VAL A 109 -12.33 11.15 20.54
N ILE A 110 -11.63 10.07 20.19
CA ILE A 110 -12.16 8.72 20.11
C ILE A 110 -11.54 7.87 21.23
N PRO A 111 -12.31 7.02 21.93
CA PRO A 111 -11.73 6.08 22.89
C PRO A 111 -10.70 5.18 22.19
N GLY A 112 -9.52 5.02 22.80
CA GLY A 112 -8.37 4.37 22.18
C GLY A 112 -8.67 2.95 21.69
N GLU A 113 -9.60 2.25 22.33
CA GLU A 113 -10.04 0.89 21.98
C GLU A 113 -10.62 0.81 20.56
N TYR A 114 -11.11 1.93 20.01
CA TYR A 114 -11.67 2.00 18.67
C TYR A 114 -10.69 2.57 17.64
N ALA A 115 -9.49 3.00 18.03
CA ALA A 115 -8.55 3.68 17.14
C ALA A 115 -8.21 2.85 15.88
N VAL A 116 -7.91 1.56 16.08
CA VAL A 116 -7.58 0.64 14.97
C VAL A 116 -8.79 0.38 14.07
N ALA A 117 -9.98 0.25 14.65
CA ALA A 117 -11.22 0.09 13.89
C ALA A 117 -11.54 1.34 13.05
N VAL A 118 -11.25 2.53 13.58
CA VAL A 118 -11.37 3.79 12.84
C VAL A 118 -10.38 3.85 11.69
N LEU A 119 -9.12 3.45 11.89
CA LEU A 119 -8.14 3.36 10.80
C LEU A 119 -8.63 2.46 9.66
N PHE A 120 -9.18 1.29 9.99
CA PHE A 120 -9.78 0.39 9.00
C PHE A 120 -10.93 1.06 8.24
N ALA A 121 -11.88 1.67 8.95
CA ALA A 121 -13.05 2.31 8.34
C ALA A 121 -12.66 3.50 7.45
N VAL A 122 -11.71 4.31 7.89
CA VAL A 122 -11.17 5.43 7.09
C VAL A 122 -10.49 4.90 5.83
N ALA A 123 -9.67 3.84 5.94
CA ALA A 123 -9.03 3.23 4.78
C ALA A 123 -10.04 2.65 3.78
N CYS A 124 -11.11 2.00 4.26
CA CYS A 124 -12.23 1.55 3.43
C CYS A 124 -12.83 2.72 2.63
N PHE A 125 -13.16 3.81 3.31
CA PHE A 125 -13.86 4.93 2.70
C PHE A 125 -12.98 5.69 1.71
N VAL A 126 -11.76 6.03 2.12
CA VAL A 126 -10.79 6.75 1.28
C VAL A 126 -10.46 5.94 0.03
N SER A 127 -10.21 4.63 0.17
CA SER A 127 -9.88 3.80 -1.00
C SER A 127 -11.06 3.60 -1.94
N THR A 128 -12.29 3.47 -1.42
CA THR A 128 -13.51 3.41 -2.25
C THR A 128 -13.67 4.68 -3.09
N ALA A 129 -13.47 5.83 -2.46
CA ALA A 129 -13.65 7.14 -3.09
C ALA A 129 -12.54 7.49 -4.08
N MET A 130 -11.27 7.23 -3.71
CA MET A 130 -10.11 7.51 -4.56
C MET A 130 -9.91 6.49 -5.69
N GLY A 131 -10.43 5.27 -5.51
CA GLY A 131 -10.22 4.17 -6.45
C GLY A 131 -8.78 3.71 -6.56
N THR A 132 -8.02 3.82 -5.47
CA THR A 132 -6.69 3.26 -5.36
C THR A 132 -6.46 2.65 -3.98
N SER A 133 -6.02 1.39 -3.95
CA SER A 133 -5.53 0.74 -2.73
C SER A 133 -4.17 1.31 -2.34
N VAL A 134 -3.27 1.41 -3.31
CA VAL A 134 -1.88 1.83 -3.11
C VAL A 134 -1.78 3.23 -2.52
N GLY A 135 -2.48 4.22 -3.12
CA GLY A 135 -2.45 5.60 -2.61
C GLY A 135 -3.02 5.71 -1.20
N THR A 136 -4.05 4.91 -0.89
CA THR A 136 -4.66 4.88 0.46
C THR A 136 -3.72 4.26 1.49
N ILE A 137 -3.05 3.16 1.15
CA ILE A 137 -2.06 2.51 2.03
C ILE A 137 -0.93 3.49 2.34
N THR A 138 -0.33 4.10 1.32
CA THR A 138 0.80 5.02 1.56
C THR A 138 0.40 6.26 2.36
N LEU A 139 -0.84 6.73 2.19
CA LEU A 139 -1.35 7.88 2.95
C LEU A 139 -1.61 7.55 4.43
N ILE A 140 -2.28 6.44 4.72
CA ILE A 140 -2.80 6.17 6.07
C ILE A 140 -1.79 5.40 6.92
N THR A 141 -0.86 4.65 6.32
CA THR A 141 0.14 3.86 7.06
C THR A 141 0.97 4.70 8.04
N PRO A 142 1.48 5.90 7.70
CA PRO A 142 2.18 6.75 8.67
C PRO A 142 1.33 7.11 9.90
N ILE A 143 0.02 7.31 9.72
CA ILE A 143 -0.91 7.56 10.83
C ILE A 143 -1.07 6.28 11.67
N ALA A 144 -1.18 5.11 11.02
CA ALA A 144 -1.29 3.83 11.72
C ALA A 144 -0.06 3.52 12.57
N VAL A 145 1.13 3.85 12.07
CA VAL A 145 2.40 3.75 12.80
C VAL A 145 2.37 4.63 14.04
N ALA A 146 1.99 5.91 13.89
CA ALA A 146 1.89 6.83 15.01
C ALA A 146 0.81 6.42 16.05
N VAL A 147 -0.30 5.83 15.60
CA VAL A 147 -1.33 5.26 16.49
C VAL A 147 -0.75 4.09 17.28
N SER A 148 -0.06 3.15 16.64
CA SER A 148 0.60 2.02 17.31
C SER A 148 1.57 2.51 18.38
N GLU A 149 2.44 3.46 18.05
CA GLU A 149 3.46 4.00 18.96
C GLU A 149 2.85 4.71 20.19
N ALA A 150 1.74 5.43 20.03
CA ALA A 150 1.13 6.19 21.13
C ALA A 150 0.12 5.40 21.98
N SER A 151 -0.48 4.34 21.44
CA SER A 151 -1.50 3.55 22.14
C SER A 151 -0.99 2.21 22.67
N GLY A 152 0.15 1.72 22.15
CA GLY A 152 0.68 0.40 22.47
C GLY A 152 0.00 -0.73 21.69
N PHE A 153 -0.87 -0.45 20.72
CA PHE A 153 -1.34 -1.49 19.79
C PHE A 153 -0.17 -2.05 18.98
N ASP A 154 -0.23 -3.33 18.68
CA ASP A 154 0.73 -3.98 17.81
C ASP A 154 0.79 -3.30 16.43
N MET A 155 2.02 -3.04 15.96
CA MET A 155 2.26 -2.35 14.70
C MET A 155 1.68 -3.13 13.52
N ALA A 156 1.82 -4.45 13.53
CA ALA A 156 1.29 -5.29 12.46
C ALA A 156 -0.24 -5.24 12.43
N LEU A 157 -0.91 -5.20 13.59
CA LEU A 157 -2.36 -5.01 13.66
C LEU A 157 -2.81 -3.67 13.04
N CYS A 158 -2.13 -2.58 13.37
CA CYS A 158 -2.46 -1.24 12.85
C CYS A 158 -2.27 -1.17 11.32
N VAL A 159 -1.13 -1.64 10.81
CA VAL A 159 -0.84 -1.65 9.38
C VAL A 159 -1.74 -2.62 8.63
N ALA A 160 -2.01 -3.83 9.17
CA ALA A 160 -2.92 -4.79 8.56
C ALA A 160 -4.35 -4.24 8.45
N SER A 161 -4.79 -3.44 9.42
CA SER A 161 -6.10 -2.78 9.38
C SER A 161 -6.20 -1.76 8.25
N VAL A 162 -5.16 -0.96 8.04
CA VAL A 162 -5.09 -0.04 6.89
C VAL A 162 -5.06 -0.79 5.57
N MET A 163 -4.23 -1.83 5.45
CA MET A 163 -4.13 -2.65 4.24
C MET A 163 -5.47 -3.32 3.92
N GLY A 164 -6.12 -3.93 4.91
CA GLY A 164 -7.42 -4.58 4.74
C GLY A 164 -8.49 -3.60 4.28
N GLY A 165 -8.56 -2.43 4.90
CA GLY A 165 -9.53 -1.40 4.51
C GLY A 165 -9.28 -0.84 3.12
N ALA A 166 -8.01 -0.58 2.77
CA ALA A 166 -7.65 -0.12 1.44
C ALA A 166 -7.99 -1.17 0.34
N MET A 167 -7.74 -2.46 0.61
CA MET A 167 -8.09 -3.52 -0.34
C MET A 167 -9.60 -3.68 -0.50
N PHE A 168 -10.37 -3.53 0.58
CA PHE A 168 -11.83 -3.50 0.52
C PHE A 168 -12.32 -2.35 -0.38
N GLY A 169 -11.81 -1.14 -0.16
CA GLY A 169 -12.28 0.03 -0.90
C GLY A 169 -11.92 0.00 -2.38
N ASP A 170 -10.69 -0.37 -2.73
CA ASP A 170 -10.26 -0.49 -4.14
C ASP A 170 -11.10 -1.50 -4.91
N ASN A 171 -11.46 -2.62 -4.28
CA ASN A 171 -12.34 -3.63 -4.86
C ASN A 171 -13.74 -3.06 -5.20
N LEU A 172 -14.25 -2.15 -4.38
CA LEU A 172 -15.57 -1.53 -4.55
C LEU A 172 -15.54 -0.23 -5.35
N SER A 173 -14.38 0.28 -5.74
CA SER A 173 -14.33 1.57 -6.43
C SER A 173 -14.91 1.50 -7.85
N PHE A 174 -15.63 2.57 -8.22
CA PHE A 174 -16.12 2.81 -9.57
C PHE A 174 -15.11 3.50 -10.49
N ILE A 175 -13.91 3.82 -10.02
CA ILE A 175 -12.94 4.63 -10.80
C ILE A 175 -11.63 3.84 -11.02
N SER A 176 -11.49 2.66 -10.44
CA SER A 176 -10.27 1.84 -10.54
C SER A 176 -10.06 1.29 -11.97
N ASP A 177 -8.85 1.45 -12.50
CA ASP A 177 -8.49 1.05 -13.87
C ASP A 177 -8.71 -0.46 -14.10
N THR A 178 -8.41 -1.31 -13.11
CA THR A 178 -8.66 -2.76 -13.17
C THR A 178 -10.16 -3.08 -13.22
N THR A 179 -10.97 -2.28 -12.51
CA THR A 179 -12.42 -2.40 -12.48
C THR A 179 -13.02 -2.03 -13.84
N ILE A 180 -12.57 -0.91 -14.41
CA ILE A 180 -13.00 -0.46 -15.74
C ILE A 180 -12.60 -1.47 -16.81
N ALA A 181 -11.34 -1.95 -16.78
CA ALA A 181 -10.84 -2.93 -17.73
C ALA A 181 -11.59 -4.27 -17.63
N ALA A 182 -11.85 -4.77 -16.42
CA ALA A 182 -12.62 -6.00 -16.21
C ALA A 182 -14.07 -5.87 -16.71
N CYS A 183 -14.74 -4.75 -16.40
CA CYS A 183 -16.12 -4.53 -16.84
C CYS A 183 -16.23 -4.39 -18.36
N ASN A 184 -15.34 -3.60 -18.97
CA ASN A 184 -15.31 -3.42 -20.43
C ASN A 184 -14.92 -4.71 -21.15
N GLY A 185 -13.96 -5.47 -20.62
CA GLY A 185 -13.53 -6.76 -21.19
C GLY A 185 -14.61 -7.83 -21.13
N GLN A 186 -15.49 -7.79 -20.12
CA GLN A 186 -16.60 -8.73 -19.94
C GLN A 186 -17.95 -8.19 -20.45
N GLY A 187 -17.99 -6.97 -20.99
CA GLY A 187 -19.22 -6.33 -21.46
C GLY A 187 -20.26 -6.09 -20.36
N CYS A 188 -19.87 -6.08 -19.09
CA CYS A 188 -20.78 -5.87 -17.97
C CYS A 188 -20.79 -4.41 -17.50
N LYS A 189 -21.90 -3.97 -16.90
CA LYS A 189 -21.98 -2.60 -16.37
C LYS A 189 -21.26 -2.53 -15.04
N MET A 190 -20.56 -1.42 -14.80
CA MET A 190 -19.87 -1.13 -13.54
C MET A 190 -20.78 -1.25 -12.31
N LYS A 191 -22.05 -0.84 -12.45
CA LYS A 191 -23.06 -0.97 -11.39
C LYS A 191 -23.33 -2.43 -11.01
N ASP A 192 -23.32 -3.34 -11.98
CA ASP A 192 -23.59 -4.75 -11.75
C ASP A 192 -22.40 -5.38 -11.00
N LYS A 193 -21.17 -5.09 -11.45
CA LYS A 193 -19.93 -5.49 -10.77
C LYS A 193 -19.86 -4.95 -9.34
N PHE A 194 -20.19 -3.68 -9.11
CA PHE A 194 -20.23 -3.10 -7.77
C PHE A 194 -21.19 -3.85 -6.86
N ARG A 195 -22.42 -4.12 -7.36
CA ARG A 195 -23.45 -4.79 -6.57
C ARG A 195 -22.99 -6.18 -6.14
N GLU A 196 -22.46 -6.98 -7.06
CA GLU A 196 -21.97 -8.33 -6.74
C GLU A 196 -20.76 -8.29 -5.79
N ASN A 197 -19.78 -7.43 -6.07
CA ASN A 197 -18.60 -7.30 -5.20
C ASN A 197 -18.97 -6.80 -3.80
N PHE A 198 -19.96 -5.91 -3.67
CA PHE A 198 -20.42 -5.41 -2.38
C PHE A 198 -20.96 -6.52 -1.48
N PHE A 199 -21.73 -7.46 -2.04
CA PHE A 199 -22.25 -8.61 -1.28
C PHE A 199 -21.17 -9.59 -0.84
N ILE A 200 -20.01 -9.63 -1.51
CA ILE A 200 -18.87 -10.47 -1.13
C ILE A 200 -17.95 -9.72 -0.15
N ALA A 201 -17.65 -8.46 -0.44
CA ALA A 201 -16.68 -7.67 0.30
C ALA A 201 -17.24 -7.22 1.66
N LEU A 202 -18.53 -6.86 1.75
CA LEU A 202 -19.12 -6.36 2.99
C LEU A 202 -19.09 -7.39 4.14
N PRO A 203 -19.50 -8.66 3.95
CA PRO A 203 -19.37 -9.68 5.01
C PRO A 203 -17.93 -9.89 5.47
N ALA A 204 -16.96 -9.88 4.53
CA ALA A 204 -15.54 -10.00 4.85
C ALA A 204 -15.04 -8.79 5.67
N ALA A 205 -15.45 -7.58 5.29
CA ALA A 205 -15.12 -6.36 6.03
C ALA A 205 -15.73 -6.32 7.43
N ILE A 206 -16.97 -6.79 7.59
CA ILE A 206 -17.60 -6.93 8.91
C ILE A 206 -16.84 -7.96 9.76
N GLY A 207 -16.47 -9.11 9.18
CA GLY A 207 -15.65 -10.11 9.87
C GLY A 207 -14.30 -9.54 10.31
N ALA A 208 -13.61 -8.82 9.43
CA ALA A 208 -12.34 -8.16 9.75
C ALA A 208 -12.53 -7.11 10.86
N LEU A 209 -13.57 -6.27 10.79
CA LEU A 209 -13.88 -5.27 11.80
C LEU A 209 -14.15 -5.89 13.17
N ILE A 210 -14.89 -7.01 13.22
CA ILE A 210 -15.14 -7.76 14.45
C ILE A 210 -13.82 -8.27 15.04
N ILE A 211 -12.96 -8.88 14.21
CA ILE A 211 -11.65 -9.37 14.66
C ILE A 211 -10.80 -8.23 15.21
N ILE A 212 -10.74 -7.10 14.50
CA ILE A 212 -10.03 -5.90 14.93
C ILE A 212 -10.54 -5.44 16.29
N LEU A 213 -11.86 -5.27 16.45
CA LEU A 213 -12.46 -4.85 17.72
C LEU A 213 -12.16 -5.83 18.86
N VAL A 214 -12.28 -7.14 18.62
CA VAL A 214 -11.98 -8.16 19.64
C VAL A 214 -10.51 -8.11 20.06
N LEU A 215 -9.59 -7.92 19.13
CA LEU A 215 -8.17 -7.76 19.45
C LEU A 215 -7.91 -6.45 20.18
N SER A 216 -8.50 -5.35 19.72
CA SER A 216 -8.32 -4.03 20.33
C SER A 216 -8.84 -3.96 21.76
N PHE A 217 -10.00 -4.56 22.08
CA PHE A 217 -10.52 -4.62 23.45
C PHE A 217 -9.72 -5.54 24.38
N ARG A 218 -8.87 -6.41 23.85
CA ARG A 218 -7.96 -7.26 24.64
C ARG A 218 -6.60 -6.62 24.86
N THR A 219 -6.26 -5.59 24.11
CA THR A 219 -5.02 -4.86 24.30
C THR A 219 -5.19 -3.92 25.48
N ASP A 220 -4.30 -4.06 26.46
CA ASP A 220 -4.20 -3.08 27.54
C ASP A 220 -3.52 -1.84 26.96
N ILE A 221 -4.32 -0.83 26.65
CA ILE A 221 -3.83 0.41 26.06
C ILE A 221 -3.02 1.09 27.15
N ALA A 222 -1.76 1.41 26.87
CA ALA A 222 -0.94 2.16 27.80
C ALA A 222 -1.63 3.51 28.04
N GLY A 223 -2.38 3.60 29.13
CA GLY A 223 -3.34 4.67 29.35
C GLY A 223 -2.68 6.03 29.31
N GLY A 224 -3.18 6.91 28.44
CA GLY A 224 -3.21 8.34 28.73
C GLY A 224 -1.90 9.11 28.57
N VAL A 225 -1.04 8.78 27.60
CA VAL A 225 -0.10 9.82 27.15
C VAL A 225 -0.91 10.83 26.33
N ARG A 226 -1.33 11.93 26.97
CA ARG A 226 -1.82 13.13 26.27
C ARG A 226 -0.65 13.73 25.50
N HIS A 227 -0.42 13.18 24.32
CA HIS A 227 0.54 13.74 23.40
C HIS A 227 -0.02 15.07 22.87
N ASN A 228 0.81 16.11 22.89
CA ASN A 228 0.46 17.38 22.29
C ASN A 228 0.35 17.19 20.77
N TYR A 229 -0.74 17.67 20.18
CA TYR A 229 -0.95 17.68 18.74
C TYR A 229 -1.11 19.11 18.23
N ASN A 230 -0.74 19.33 16.97
CA ASN A 230 -0.92 20.63 16.33
C ASN A 230 -1.97 20.53 15.22
N LEU A 231 -3.12 21.19 15.42
CA LEU A 231 -4.23 21.18 14.46
C LEU A 231 -3.83 21.72 13.09
N VAL A 232 -2.87 22.64 13.02
CA VAL A 232 -2.40 23.20 11.73
C VAL A 232 -1.63 22.14 10.94
N GLN A 233 -0.88 21.26 11.60
CA GLN A 233 -0.14 20.17 10.95
C GLN A 233 -1.04 19.04 10.46
N ILE A 234 -2.29 18.98 10.91
CA ILE A 234 -3.28 17.99 10.44
C ILE A 234 -3.85 18.40 9.07
N ILE A 235 -3.81 19.70 8.72
CA ILE A 235 -4.44 20.24 7.51
C ILE A 235 -3.99 19.53 6.23
N PRO A 236 -2.69 19.26 5.96
CA PRO A 236 -2.28 18.56 4.75
C PRO A 236 -2.93 17.17 4.62
N TYR A 237 -2.99 16.40 5.71
CA TYR A 237 -3.66 15.09 5.71
C TYR A 237 -5.17 15.21 5.51
N VAL A 238 -5.81 16.19 6.15
CA VAL A 238 -7.26 16.44 5.97
C VAL A 238 -7.58 16.83 4.53
N LEU A 239 -6.76 17.69 3.91
CA LEU A 239 -6.94 18.06 2.51
C LEU A 239 -6.80 16.86 1.58
N VAL A 240 -5.81 16.00 1.81
CA VAL A 240 -5.62 14.79 1.03
C VAL A 240 -6.80 13.83 1.23
N MET A 241 -7.21 13.59 2.47
CA MET A 241 -8.34 12.70 2.75
C MET A 241 -9.65 13.25 2.19
N ALA A 242 -9.96 14.53 2.41
CA ALA A 242 -11.16 15.17 1.89
C ALA A 242 -11.18 15.20 0.37
N GLY A 243 -10.05 15.50 -0.27
CA GLY A 243 -9.93 15.47 -1.72
C GLY A 243 -10.10 14.06 -2.29
N GLY A 244 -9.58 13.06 -1.59
CA GLY A 244 -9.78 11.66 -1.94
C GLY A 244 -11.24 11.22 -1.82
N ILE A 245 -11.92 11.64 -0.76
CA ILE A 245 -13.35 11.42 -0.52
C ILE A 245 -14.21 12.10 -1.58
N ALA A 246 -13.81 13.29 -2.02
CA ALA A 246 -14.48 14.03 -3.08
C ALA A 246 -14.29 13.38 -4.47
N GLY A 247 -13.50 12.31 -4.59
CA GLY A 247 -13.26 11.59 -5.84
C GLY A 247 -12.28 12.28 -6.78
N PHE A 248 -11.44 13.20 -6.26
CA PHE A 248 -10.37 13.79 -7.08
C PHE A 248 -9.27 12.77 -7.38
N ASN A 249 -8.58 12.98 -8.50
CA ASN A 249 -7.46 12.13 -8.88
C ASN A 249 -6.35 12.16 -7.81
N VAL A 250 -5.85 10.97 -7.46
CA VAL A 250 -4.81 10.74 -6.45
C VAL A 250 -3.61 11.68 -6.59
N PHE A 251 -3.14 11.95 -7.81
CA PHE A 251 -2.02 12.87 -8.04
C PHE A 251 -2.37 14.31 -7.67
N ALA A 252 -3.55 14.80 -8.07
CA ALA A 252 -4.00 16.14 -7.73
C ALA A 252 -4.11 16.29 -6.20
N VAL A 253 -4.70 15.29 -5.55
CA VAL A 253 -4.85 15.25 -4.10
C VAL A 253 -3.48 15.26 -3.40
N LEU A 254 -2.56 14.39 -3.78
CA LEU A 254 -1.21 14.36 -3.19
C LEU A 254 -0.43 15.66 -3.44
N ILE A 255 -0.52 16.25 -4.63
CA ILE A 255 0.12 17.55 -4.94
C ILE A 255 -0.44 18.65 -4.04
N THR A 256 -1.76 18.72 -3.84
CA THR A 256 -2.36 19.70 -2.93
C THR A 256 -1.91 19.50 -1.48
N GLY A 257 -1.76 18.24 -1.05
CA GLY A 257 -1.18 17.88 0.25
C GLY A 257 0.28 18.33 0.38
N ILE A 258 1.10 18.13 -0.65
CA ILE A 258 2.51 18.54 -0.68
C ILE A 258 2.61 20.06 -0.59
N LEU A 259 1.89 20.80 -1.45
CA LEU A 259 1.96 22.26 -1.47
C LEU A 259 1.49 22.87 -0.14
N SER A 260 0.37 22.39 0.40
CA SER A 260 -0.11 22.83 1.71
C SER A 260 0.87 22.47 2.83
N GLY A 261 1.47 21.26 2.79
CA GLY A 261 2.51 20.83 3.72
C GLY A 261 3.74 21.73 3.71
N ILE A 262 4.28 22.05 2.53
CA ILE A 262 5.42 22.98 2.39
C ILE A 262 5.07 24.34 3.01
N CYS A 263 3.92 24.92 2.65
CA CYS A 263 3.50 26.21 3.19
C CYS A 263 3.35 26.18 4.71
N ILE A 264 2.67 25.17 5.25
CA ILE A 264 2.40 25.07 6.68
C ILE A 264 3.69 24.85 7.48
N MET A 265 4.57 23.95 7.02
CA MET A 265 5.81 23.65 7.73
C MET A 265 6.77 24.84 7.78
N LEU A 266 6.82 25.63 6.69
CA LEU A 266 7.59 26.86 6.64
C LEU A 266 7.00 27.97 7.51
N ILE A 267 5.69 28.22 7.42
CA ILE A 267 5.02 29.30 8.16
C ILE A 267 5.04 29.05 9.67
N THR A 268 4.82 27.80 10.08
CA THR A 268 4.84 27.41 11.49
C THR A 268 6.26 27.26 12.05
N GLY A 269 7.30 27.41 11.22
CA GLY A 269 8.70 27.32 11.63
C GLY A 269 9.15 25.94 12.09
N HIS A 270 8.37 24.88 11.82
CA HIS A 270 8.70 23.52 12.26
C HIS A 270 9.79 22.87 11.43
N MET A 271 9.90 23.24 10.15
CA MET A 271 10.99 22.80 9.27
C MET A 271 11.47 23.94 8.40
N GLY A 272 12.80 24.10 8.29
CA GLY A 272 13.40 25.01 7.34
C GLY A 272 13.34 24.47 5.90
N ILE A 273 13.67 25.30 4.92
CA ILE A 273 13.73 24.89 3.51
C ILE A 273 14.69 23.71 3.31
N ALA A 274 15.85 23.73 3.98
CA ALA A 274 16.83 22.65 3.92
C ALA A 274 16.27 21.33 4.48
N ASP A 275 15.55 21.40 5.60
CA ASP A 275 14.93 20.23 6.23
C ASP A 275 13.83 19.65 5.36
N ILE A 276 13.03 20.49 4.69
CA ILE A 276 12.01 20.06 3.74
C ILE A 276 12.66 19.33 2.56
N VAL A 277 13.74 19.88 1.98
CA VAL A 277 14.44 19.22 0.86
C VAL A 277 15.04 17.88 1.29
N ALA A 278 15.65 17.81 2.49
CA ALA A 278 16.13 16.56 3.05
C ALA A 278 14.99 15.56 3.32
N GLY A 279 13.86 16.07 3.84
CA GLY A 279 12.62 15.33 4.06
C GLY A 279 12.11 14.71 2.78
N ILE A 280 12.02 15.48 1.69
CA ILE A 280 11.66 15.00 0.34
C ILE A 280 12.59 13.86 -0.08
N GLY A 281 13.91 14.06 0.03
CA GLY A 281 14.90 13.05 -0.35
C GLY A 281 14.75 11.74 0.43
N SER A 282 14.59 11.83 1.76
CA SER A 282 14.39 10.67 2.62
C SER A 282 13.06 9.97 2.36
N GLY A 283 11.97 10.73 2.16
CA GLY A 283 10.65 10.20 1.87
C GLY A 283 10.59 9.47 0.53
N VAL A 284 11.22 10.03 -0.52
CA VAL A 284 11.37 9.35 -1.82
C VAL A 284 12.22 8.10 -1.69
N SER A 285 13.34 8.17 -0.96
CA SER A 285 14.23 7.02 -0.78
C SER A 285 13.56 5.86 -0.05
N GLY A 286 12.71 6.17 0.94
CA GLY A 286 11.92 5.17 1.66
C GLY A 286 10.96 4.38 0.77
N MET A 287 10.62 4.89 -0.42
CA MET A 287 9.72 4.23 -1.36
C MET A 287 10.46 3.39 -2.42
N PHE A 288 11.79 3.45 -2.48
CA PHE A 288 12.57 2.76 -3.51
C PHE A 288 12.43 1.24 -3.46
N GLU A 289 12.39 0.65 -2.27
CA GLU A 289 12.24 -0.81 -2.14
C GLU A 289 10.88 -1.27 -2.68
N THR A 290 9.80 -0.57 -2.32
CA THR A 290 8.45 -0.88 -2.81
C THR A 290 8.33 -0.67 -4.32
N CYS A 291 8.93 0.39 -4.86
CA CYS A 291 9.02 0.62 -6.30
C CYS A 291 9.80 -0.50 -7.01
N MET A 292 10.92 -0.95 -6.44
CA MET A 292 11.71 -2.05 -6.99
C MET A 292 10.92 -3.35 -7.01
N VAL A 293 10.20 -3.67 -5.92
CA VAL A 293 9.31 -4.83 -5.87
C VAL A 293 8.25 -4.77 -6.96
N ALA A 294 7.60 -3.62 -7.17
CA ALA A 294 6.60 -3.45 -8.23
C ALA A 294 7.17 -3.72 -9.62
N VAL A 295 8.38 -3.21 -9.90
CA VAL A 295 9.11 -3.44 -11.15
C VAL A 295 9.43 -4.93 -11.35
N LEU A 296 9.95 -5.60 -10.32
CA LEU A 296 10.32 -7.01 -10.38
C LEU A 296 9.10 -7.92 -10.55
N VAL A 297 7.99 -7.62 -9.86
CA VAL A 297 6.72 -8.33 -10.04
C VAL A 297 6.21 -8.17 -11.47
N ALA A 298 6.20 -6.94 -12.01
CA ALA A 298 5.77 -6.69 -13.38
C ALA A 298 6.61 -7.44 -14.41
N ALA A 299 7.94 -7.41 -14.26
CA ALA A 299 8.88 -8.14 -15.12
C ALA A 299 8.66 -9.66 -15.04
N MET A 300 8.52 -10.20 -13.84
CA MET A 300 8.23 -11.63 -13.62
C MET A 300 6.90 -12.03 -14.26
N CYS A 301 5.82 -11.28 -14.00
CA CYS A 301 4.50 -11.54 -14.58
C CYS A 301 4.51 -11.50 -16.11
N ALA A 302 5.30 -10.63 -16.72
CA ALA A 302 5.46 -10.57 -18.17
C ALA A 302 6.08 -11.83 -18.75
N LEU A 303 7.14 -12.35 -18.11
CA LEU A 303 7.77 -13.62 -18.49
C LEU A 303 6.82 -14.81 -18.29
N ILE A 304 6.10 -14.85 -17.16
CA ILE A 304 5.09 -15.89 -16.88
C ILE A 304 4.02 -15.90 -17.97
N ARG A 305 3.52 -14.71 -18.35
CA ARG A 305 2.51 -14.57 -19.41
C ARG A 305 3.06 -15.04 -20.76
N ASP A 306 4.28 -14.67 -21.13
CA ASP A 306 4.88 -15.14 -22.38
C ASP A 306 5.06 -16.68 -22.42
N ASN A 307 5.44 -17.25 -21.28
CA ASN A 307 5.61 -18.69 -21.07
C ASN A 307 4.28 -19.48 -21.03
N GLY A 308 3.14 -18.81 -21.13
CA GLY A 308 1.80 -19.41 -21.16
C GLY A 308 1.17 -19.67 -19.79
N GLY A 309 1.61 -18.98 -18.73
CA GLY A 309 1.10 -19.15 -17.37
C GLY A 309 -0.24 -18.46 -17.10
N PHE A 310 -0.55 -17.39 -17.84
CA PHE A 310 -1.85 -16.71 -17.79
C PHE A 310 -2.51 -16.85 -19.16
N GLU A 311 -3.77 -17.30 -19.20
CA GLU A 311 -4.56 -17.23 -20.44
C GLU A 311 -4.79 -15.75 -20.78
N ALA A 312 -4.48 -15.38 -22.02
CA ALA A 312 -4.85 -14.13 -22.64
C ALA A 312 -5.80 -14.42 -23.80
#